data_AF-A0A0B7BV93-F1
#
_entry.id   AF-A0A0B7BV93-F1
#
_cell.length_a   1.000
_cell.length_b   1.000
_cell.length_c   1.000
_cell.angle_alpha   90.00
_cell.angle_beta   90.00
_cell.angle_gamma   90.00
#
_symmetry.space_group_name_H-M   'P 1'
#
loop_
_entity.id
_entity.type
_entity.pdbx_description
1 polymer ?
#
loop_
_entity_poly.entity_id
_entity_poly.type
_entity_poly.pdbx_seq_one_letter_code
_entity_poly.pdbx_strand_id
1 'polypeptide(L)' 'MGIIHNTLEEDINIVQAGFRRGRGTREHILNMRIIIEKCREYNIDLFACFLDYSKAFDCVKHH' A
#
# COMPACT_ATOMS: atom_id res chain seq x y z
N MET A 1 18.78 13.65 -9.80
CA MET A 1 17.99 12.52 -9.27
C MET A 1 17.86 12.54 -7.73
N GLY A 2 17.97 13.70 -7.05
CA GLY A 2 17.96 13.76 -5.56
C GLY A 2 16.83 14.60 -4.97
N ILE A 3 16.38 15.64 -5.66
CA ILE A 3 15.35 16.56 -5.15
C ILE A 3 13.95 15.91 -5.20
N ILE A 4 13.57 15.34 -6.35
CA ILE A 4 12.25 14.68 -6.54
C ILE A 4 12.06 13.50 -5.57
N HIS A 5 13.10 12.72 -5.33
CA HIS A 5 13.04 11.57 -4.41
C HIS A 5 12.76 12.00 -2.97
N ASN A 6 13.39 13.08 -2.50
CA ASN A 6 13.22 13.52 -1.11
C ASN A 6 11.82 14.11 -0.87
N THR A 7 11.31 14.94 -1.78
CA THR A 7 9.94 15.50 -1.66
C THR A 7 8.86 14.41 -1.73
N LEU A 8 9.00 13.44 -2.65
CA LEU A 8 8.03 12.35 -2.75
C LEU A 8 8.00 11.45 -1.52
N GLU A 9 9.15 11.18 -0.88
CA GLU A 9 9.17 10.37 0.33
C GLU A 9 8.50 11.08 1.52
N GLU A 10 8.53 12.42 1.56
CA GLU A 10 7.81 13.24 2.55
C GLU A 10 6.29 13.27 2.28
N ASP A 11 5.89 13.33 1.00
CA ASP A 11 4.47 13.49 0.61
C ASP A 11 3.71 12.15 0.46
N ILE A 12 4.40 11.03 0.21
CA ILE A 12 3.76 9.72 0.05
C ILE A 12 3.31 9.17 1.41
N ASN A 13 2.02 8.77 1.47
CA ASN A 13 1.42 8.20 2.67
C ASN A 13 2.21 6.98 3.20
N ILE A 14 2.34 6.90 4.52
CA ILE A 14 3.03 5.80 5.22
C ILE A 14 2.40 4.42 4.97
N VAL A 15 1.19 4.33 4.43
CA VAL A 15 0.56 3.04 4.09
C VAL A 15 1.01 2.53 2.70
N GLN A 16 1.53 3.41 1.82
CA GLN A 16 2.02 3.01 0.51
C GLN A 16 3.36 2.25 0.64
N ALA A 17 3.42 1.01 0.15
CA ALA A 17 4.68 0.29 -0.03
C ALA A 17 5.11 0.15 -1.49
N GLY A 18 4.18 0.29 -2.43
CA GLY A 18 4.52 0.24 -3.86
C GLY A 18 5.48 1.38 -4.20
N PHE A 19 6.57 1.03 -4.90
CA PHE A 19 7.59 1.96 -5.39
C PHE A 19 8.26 2.83 -4.29
N ARG A 20 8.28 2.37 -3.03
CA ARG A 20 9.02 3.03 -1.94
C ARG A 20 10.30 2.29 -1.59
N ARG A 21 11.37 3.03 -1.32
CA ARG A 21 12.65 2.43 -0.93
C ARG A 21 12.51 1.69 0.40
N GLY A 22 13.02 0.46 0.46
CA GLY A 22 13.04 -0.35 1.68
C GLY A 22 11.68 -0.96 2.07
N ARG A 23 10.64 -0.81 1.23
CA ARG A 23 9.33 -1.42 1.43
C ARG A 23 9.01 -2.38 0.28
N GLY A 24 8.18 -3.37 0.56
CA GLY A 24 7.80 -4.33 -0.48
C GLY A 24 6.62 -5.20 -0.08
N THR A 25 6.14 -5.98 -1.05
CA THR A 25 4.92 -6.79 -0.95
C THR A 25 4.93 -7.78 0.22
N ARG A 26 6.11 -8.26 0.62
CA ARG A 26 6.27 -9.19 1.75
C ARG A 26 5.74 -8.60 3.07
N GLU A 27 5.99 -7.32 3.30
CA GLU A 27 5.54 -6.63 4.51
C GLU A 27 4.02 -6.47 4.52
N HIS A 28 3.41 -6.08 3.40
CA HIS A 28 1.96 -6.01 3.29
C HIS A 28 1.26 -7.36 3.42
N ILE A 29 1.84 -8.45 2.88
CA ILE A 29 1.32 -9.81 3.08
C ILE A 29 1.37 -10.19 4.57
N LEU A 30 2.46 -9.87 5.26
CA LEU A 30 2.59 -10.12 6.69
C LEU A 30 1.55 -9.32 7.48
N ASN A 31 1.39 -8.03 7.19
CA ASN A 31 0.40 -7.17 7.85
C ASN A 31 -1.03 -7.70 7.65
N MET A 32 -1.40 -8.10 6.44
CA MET A 32 -2.69 -8.74 6.16
C MET A 32 -2.90 -10.02 6.97
N ARG A 33 -1.88 -10.89 7.05
CA ARG A 33 -1.94 -12.10 7.89
C ARG A 33 -2.15 -11.76 9.35
N ILE A 34 -1.40 -10.81 9.90
CA ILE A 34 -1.54 -10.39 11.31
C ILE A 34 -2.95 -9.87 11.58
N ILE A 35 -3.50 -9.02 10.70
CA ILE A 35 -4.86 -8.48 10.84
C ILE A 35 -5.90 -9.61 10.83
N ILE A 36 -5.81 -10.54 9.88
CA ILE A 36 -6.71 -11.70 9.79
C ILE A 36 -6.66 -12.53 11.08
N GLU A 37 -5.46 -12.86 11.56
CA GLU A 37 -5.28 -13.67 12.77
C GLU A 37 -5.80 -12.93 14.01
N LYS A 38 -5.58 -11.61 14.13
CA LYS A 38 -6.10 -10.81 15.24
C LYS A 38 -7.62 -10.71 15.22
N CYS A 39 -8.24 -10.51 14.06
CA CYS A 39 -9.69 -10.52 13.94
C CYS A 39 -10.29 -11.87 14.35
N ARG A 40 -9.64 -12.99 13.97
CA ARG A 40 -10.04 -14.33 14.41
C ARG A 40 -9.88 -14.52 15.92
N GLU A 41 -8.77 -14.06 16.50
CA GLU A 41 -8.47 -14.17 17.94
C GLU A 41 -9.51 -13.43 18.80
N TYR A 42 -9.94 -12.25 18.38
CA TYR A 42 -10.90 -11.42 19.13
C TYR A 42 -12.35 -11.55 18.66
N ASN A 43 -12.63 -12.49 17.74
CA ASN A 43 -13.96 -12.69 17.16
C ASN A 43 -14.57 -11.40 16.57
N ILE A 44 -13.76 -10.65 15.83
CA ILE A 44 -14.14 -9.42 15.13
C ILE A 44 -14.36 -9.75 13.66
N ASP A 45 -15.50 -9.34 13.10
CA ASP A 45 -15.77 -9.47 11.67
C ASP A 45 -14.79 -8.62 10.84
N LEU A 46 -14.12 -9.27 9.88
CA LEU A 46 -13.17 -8.63 8.96
C LEU A 46 -13.73 -8.63 7.54
N PHE A 47 -13.89 -7.44 6.97
CA PHE A 47 -14.23 -7.25 5.56
C PHE A 47 -13.01 -6.66 4.83
N ALA A 48 -12.49 -7.40 3.84
CA ALA A 48 -11.38 -6.95 3.01
C ALA A 48 -11.88 -6.63 1.59
N CYS A 49 -11.53 -5.44 1.09
CA CYS A 49 -11.82 -5.02 -0.28
C CYS A 49 -10.51 -4.91 -1.07
N PHE A 50 -10.42 -5.64 -2.18
CA PHE A 50 -9.28 -5.60 -3.09
C PHE A 50 -9.65 -4.73 -4.28
N LEU A 51 -8.99 -3.57 -4.39
CA LEU A 51 -9.18 -2.61 -5.47
C LEU A 51 -7.97 -2.69 -6.42
N ASP A 52 -8.25 -2.74 -7.72
CA ASP A 52 -7.23 -2.66 -8.76
C ASP A 52 -7.65 -1.66 -9.83
N TYR A 53 -6.67 -0.91 -10.35
CA TYR A 53 -6.91 0.10 -11.39
C TYR A 53 -6.68 -0.50 -12.77
N SER A 54 -7.71 -0.48 -13.61
CA SER A 54 -7.57 -0.81 -15.03
C SER A 54 -6.63 0.18 -15.70
N LYS A 55 -5.52 -0.33 -16.26
CA LYS A 55 -4.51 0.48 -16.97
C LYS A 55 -4.01 1.69 -16.16
N ALA A 56 -3.55 1.44 -14.92
CA ALA A 56 -3.19 2.47 -13.94
C ALA A 56 -2.28 3.60 -14.48
N PHE A 57 -1.33 3.28 -15.37
CA PHE A 57 -0.43 4.28 -15.95
C PHE A 57 -1.05 5.03 -17.15
N ASP A 58 -1.87 4.37 -17.96
CA ASP A 58 -2.50 4.98 -19.15
C ASP A 58 -3.66 5.92 -18.78
N CYS A 59 -4.26 5.70 -17.61
CA CYS A 59 -5.42 6.48 -17.14
C CYS A 59 -5.02 7.79 -16.44
N VAL A 60 -3.73 8.14 -16.37
CA VAL A 60 -3.26 9.39 -15.77
C VAL A 60 -3.55 10.56 -16.73
N LYS A 61 -4.26 11.59 -16.26
CA LYS A 61 -4.50 12.81 -17.04
C LYS A 61 -3.22 13.64 -17.11
N HIS A 62 -2.81 14.04 -18.31
CA HIS A 62 -1.58 14.82 -18.57
C HIS A 62 -1.79 16.34 -18.66
N HIS A 63 -3.00 16.83 -18.43
CA HIS A 63 -3.40 18.23 -18.65
C HIS A 63 -3.47 19.00 -17.34
#